data_AF-A0A6S6SUI7-F1
#
_entry.id   AF-A0A6S6SUI7-F1
#
_cell.length_a   1.000
_cell.length_b   1.000
_cell.length_c   1.000
_cell.angle_alpha   90.00
_cell.angle_beta   90.00
_cell.angle_gamma   90.00
#
_symmetry.space_group_name_H-M   'P 1'
#
loop_
_entity.id
_entity.type
_entity.pdbx_description
1 polymer ?
#
loop_
_entity_poly.entity_id
_entity_poly.type
_entity_poly.pdbx_seq_one_letter_code
_entity_poly.pdbx_strand_id
1 'polypeptide(L)'
;MKEKFLHALREQLRETFMAAKSGLKVSAEDKYRCEGFMQAGVELDIVTDDEVALLINSVHISVYGQSIAERRSQEQGVKLH
;
A
#
# COMPACT_ATOMS: atom_id res chain seq x y z
N MET A 1 4.17 -6.15 19.70
CA MET A 1 5.16 -5.97 18.61
C MET A 1 4.48 -5.84 17.26
N LYS A 2 3.65 -6.81 16.87
CA LYS A 2 2.84 -6.78 15.64
C LYS A 2 2.00 -5.52 15.43
N GLU A 3 1.22 -5.11 16.42
CA GLU A 3 0.37 -3.91 16.30
C GLU A 3 1.17 -2.63 16.03
N LYS A 4 2.31 -2.46 16.71
CA LYS A 4 3.24 -1.34 16.48
C LYS A 4 3.80 -1.36 15.06
N PHE A 5 4.14 -2.53 14.54
CA PHE A 5 4.59 -2.69 13.16
C PHE A 5 3.48 -2.34 12.16
N LEU A 6 2.28 -2.89 12.34
CA LEU A 6 1.12 -2.61 11.48
C LEU A 6 0.73 -1.12 11.50
N HIS A 7 0.83 -0.46 12.65
CA HIS A 7 0.61 0.98 12.76
C HIS A 7 1.62 1.77 11.92
N ALA A 8 2.92 1.48 12.09
CA ALA A 8 3.98 2.15 11.34
C ALA A 8 3.85 1.90 9.82
N LEU A 9 3.56 0.66 9.41
CA LEU A 9 3.35 0.33 8.00
C LEU A 9 2.12 1.06 7.43
N ARG A 10 1.03 1.15 8.20
CA ARG A 10 -0.18 1.89 7.80
C ARG A 10 0.10 3.37 7.57
N GLU A 11 0.86 4.00 8.45
CA GLU A 11 1.25 5.42 8.31
C GLU A 11 2.07 5.63 7.05
N GLN A 12 3.11 4.82 6.82
CA GLN A 12 3.95 4.92 5.61
C GLN A 12 3.14 4.74 4.32
N LEU A 13 2.25 3.74 4.28
CA LEU A 13 1.37 3.50 3.12
C LEU A 13 0.42 4.67 2.88
N ARG A 14 -0.15 5.22 3.96
CA ARG A 14 -1.10 6.33 3.86
C ARG A 14 -0.42 7.59 3.34
N GLU A 15 0.75 7.93 3.85
CA GLU A 15 1.54 9.07 3.38
C GLU A 15 1.90 8.93 1.90
N THR A 16 2.38 7.74 1.52
CA THR A 16 2.75 7.42 0.13
C THR A 16 1.55 7.56 -0.80
N PHE A 17 0.40 7.02 -0.43
CA PHE A 17 -0.82 7.10 -1.25
C PHE A 17 -1.41 8.50 -1.28
N MET A 18 -1.36 9.26 -0.18
CA MET A 18 -1.82 10.66 -0.17
C MET A 18 -0.95 11.54 -1.07
N ALA A 19 0.38 11.36 -1.03
CA ALA A 19 1.31 12.06 -1.92
C ALA A 19 1.03 11.72 -3.39
N ALA A 20 0.87 10.43 -3.70
CA ALA A 20 0.51 9.99 -5.05
C ALA A 20 -0.85 10.57 -5.50
N LYS A 21 -1.86 10.60 -4.61
CA LYS A 21 -3.18 11.20 -4.87
C LYS A 21 -3.10 12.69 -5.13
N SER A 22 -2.20 13.42 -4.48
CA SER A 22 -1.97 14.85 -4.71
C SER A 22 -1.12 15.15 -5.97
N GLY A 23 -0.78 14.11 -6.76
CA GLY A 23 0.04 14.26 -7.96
C GLY A 23 1.54 14.36 -7.70
N LEU A 24 1.99 14.15 -6.46
CA LEU A 24 3.42 14.09 -6.15
C LEU A 24 3.98 12.74 -6.60
N LYS A 25 5.18 12.77 -7.19
CA LYS A 25 5.90 11.53 -7.50
C LYS A 25 6.48 10.97 -6.20
N VAL A 26 6.07 9.74 -5.88
CA VAL A 26 6.75 8.93 -4.87
C VAL A 26 8.16 8.65 -5.36
N SER A 27 9.18 8.97 -4.55
CA SER A 27 10.57 8.73 -4.92
C SER A 27 10.87 7.23 -4.95
N ALA A 28 11.86 6.81 -5.74
CA ALA A 28 12.30 5.42 -5.76
C ALA A 28 12.79 4.98 -4.36
N GLU A 29 13.43 5.88 -3.61
CA GLU A 29 13.90 5.63 -2.26
C GLU A 29 12.76 5.34 -1.28
N ASP A 30 11.69 6.14 -1.29
CA ASP A 30 10.53 5.93 -0.43
C ASP A 30 9.84 4.59 -0.75
N LYS A 31 9.76 4.26 -2.04
CA LYS A 31 9.23 2.98 -2.49
C LYS A 31 10.07 1.81 -1.95
N TYR A 32 11.40 1.83 -2.17
CA TYR A 32 12.27 0.76 -1.70
C TYR A 32 12.30 0.65 -0.18
N ARG A 33 12.21 1.77 0.53
CA ARG A 33 12.11 1.79 2.00
C ARG A 33 10.83 1.11 2.48
N CYS A 34 9.70 1.38 1.83
CA CYS A 34 8.43 0.74 2.16
C CYS A 34 8.48 -0.78 1.86
N GLU A 35 9.00 -1.17 0.69
CA GLU A 35 9.19 -2.57 0.31
C GLU A 35 10.10 -3.34 1.28
N GLY A 36 11.24 -2.75 1.65
CA GLY A 36 12.15 -3.34 2.63
C GLY A 36 11.54 -3.46 4.03
N PHE A 37 10.74 -2.47 4.45
CA PHE A 37 10.04 -2.52 5.73
C PHE A 37 8.98 -3.64 5.77
N MET A 38 8.23 -3.83 4.68
CA MET A 38 7.29 -4.94 4.53
C MET A 38 8.00 -6.30 4.56
N GLN A 39 9.08 -6.46 3.78
CA GLN A 39 9.87 -7.68 3.75
C GLN A 39 10.40 -8.02 5.15
N ALA A 40 10.96 -7.05 5.87
CA ALA A 40 11.46 -7.26 7.22
C ALA A 40 10.37 -7.73 8.20
N GLY A 41 9.13 -7.26 8.03
CA GLY A 41 8.00 -7.74 8.84
C GLY A 41 7.67 -9.21 8.61
N VAL A 42 7.79 -9.67 7.36
CA VAL A 42 7.57 -11.07 6.98
C VAL A 42 8.72 -11.95 7.47
N GLU A 43 9.98 -11.57 7.19
CA GLU A 43 11.17 -12.34 7.61
C GLU A 43 11.32 -12.48 9.13
N LEU A 44 10.75 -11.55 9.90
CA LEU A 44 10.76 -11.57 11.36
C LEU A 44 9.50 -12.21 11.97
N ASP A 45 8.65 -12.85 11.17
CA ASP A 45 7.38 -13.47 11.58
C ASP A 45 6.42 -12.52 12.33
N ILE A 46 6.51 -11.21 12.04
CA ILE A 46 5.64 -10.20 12.65
C ILE A 46 4.29 -10.16 11.93
N VAL A 47 4.33 -10.30 10.60
CA VAL A 47 3.17 -10.30 9.70
C VAL A 47 3.37 -11.34 8.60
N THR A 48 2.27 -11.77 7.98
CA THR A 48 2.30 -12.57 6.75
C THR A 48 2.14 -11.71 5.50
N ASP A 49 2.52 -12.23 4.33
CA ASP A 49 2.26 -11.58 3.05
C ASP A 49 0.77 -11.23 2.85
N ASP A 50 -0.14 -12.12 3.27
CA ASP A 50 -1.58 -11.90 3.19
C ASP A 50 -2.03 -10.72 4.05
N GLU A 51 -1.49 -10.59 5.27
CA GLU A 51 -1.78 -9.46 6.16
C GLU A 51 -1.25 -8.14 5.60
N VAL A 52 -0.07 -8.16 4.98
CA VAL A 52 0.48 -6.99 4.29
C VAL A 52 -0.41 -6.60 3.11
N ALA A 53 -0.82 -7.57 2.27
CA ALA A 53 -1.69 -7.33 1.13
C ALA A 53 -3.06 -6.76 1.54
N LEU A 54 -3.66 -7.29 2.61
CA LEU A 54 -4.91 -6.79 3.19
C LEU A 54 -4.75 -5.35 3.70
N LEU A 55 -3.64 -5.05 4.39
CA LEU A 55 -3.37 -3.70 4.88
C LEU A 55 -3.19 -2.71 3.72
N ILE A 56 -2.41 -3.06 2.70
CA ILE A 56 -2.23 -2.23 1.50
C ILE A 56 -3.58 -1.90 0.86
N ASN A 57 -4.43 -2.91 0.64
CA ASN A 57 -5.74 -2.70 0.04
C ASN A 57 -6.65 -1.84 0.94
N SER A 58 -6.64 -2.06 2.26
CA SER A 58 -7.40 -1.25 3.22
C SER A 58 -6.97 0.22 3.17
N VAL A 59 -5.66 0.50 3.15
CA VAL A 59 -5.17 1.88 3.06
C VAL A 59 -5.51 2.49 1.70
N HIS A 60 -5.40 1.73 0.61
CA HIS A 60 -5.82 2.18 -0.72
C HIS A 60 -7.28 2.59 -0.74
N ILE A 61 -8.20 1.76 -0.21
CA ILE A 61 -9.62 2.10 -0.08
C ILE A 61 -9.80 3.38 0.73
N SER A 62 -9.10 3.53 1.86
CA SER A 62 -9.22 4.72 2.71
C SER A 62 -8.78 6.01 2.03
N VAL A 63 -7.80 5.96 1.12
CA VAL A 63 -7.26 7.13 0.43
C VAL A 63 -8.02 7.42 -0.86
N TYR A 64 -8.36 6.40 -1.64
CA TYR A 64 -8.91 6.54 -3.00
C TYR A 64 -10.42 6.27 -3.09
N GLY A 65 -11.05 5.74 -2.04
CA GLY A 65 -12.47 5.38 -2.03
C GLY A 65 -12.80 4.11 -2.84
N GLN A 66 -11.78 3.39 -3.33
CA GLN A 66 -11.92 2.16 -4.09
C GLN A 66 -10.76 1.22 -3.81
N SER A 67 -10.97 -0.08 -3.99
CA SER A 67 -9.94 -1.12 -3.90
C SER A 67 -8.98 -1.09 -5.09
N ILE A 68 -7.84 -1.76 -4.93
CA ILE A 68 -6.89 -1.95 -6.03
C ILE A 68 -7.51 -2.76 -7.16
N ALA A 69 -8.35 -3.76 -6.83
CA ALA A 69 -9.04 -4.60 -7.82
C ALA A 69 -10.08 -3.81 -8.64
N GLU A 70 -10.88 -2.95 -7.99
CA GLU A 70 -11.85 -2.08 -8.66
C GLU A 70 -11.15 -1.12 -9.62
N ARG A 71 -10.06 -0.47 -9.17
CA ARG A 71 -9.26 0.42 -10.00
C ARG A 71 -8.71 -0.29 -11.25
N ARG A 72 -8.12 -1.49 -11.08
CA ARG A 72 -7.61 -2.28 -12.20
C ARG A 72 -8.72 -2.68 -13.19
N SER A 73 -9.90 -2.99 -12.69
CA SER A 73 -11.05 -3.37 -13.53
C SER A 73 -11.55 -2.17 -14.35
N GLN A 74 -11.57 -0.97 -13.78
CA GLN A 74 -11.90 0.27 -14.49
C GLN A 74 -10.85 0.58 -15.57
N GLU A 75 -9.56 0.49 -15.26
CA GLU A 75 -8.48 0.74 -16.23
C GLU A 75 -8.51 -0.26 -17.41
N GLN A 76 -8.95 -1.50 -17.18
CA GLN A 76 -9.12 -2.50 -18.24
C GLN A 76 -10.41 -2.29 -19.06
N GLY A 77 -11.51 -1.92 -18.42
CA GLY A 77 -12.77 -1.60 -19.10
C GLY A 77 -12.69 -0.34 -19.98
N VAL A 78 -11.89 0.66 -19.58
CA VAL A 78 -11.65 1.89 -20.36
C VAL A 78 -10.80 1.64 -21.61
N LYS A 79 -9.98 0.57 -21.67
CA LYS A 79 -9.14 0.25 -22.83
C LYS A 79 -9.86 -0.47 -23.97
N LEU A 80 -11.15 -0.83 -23.81
CA LEU A 80 -11.94 -1.57 -24.80
C LEU A 80 -12.84 -0.67 -25.68
N HIS A 81 -12.62 0.64 -25.70
CA HIS A 81 -13.36 1.59 -26.53
C HIS A 81 -12.45 2.40 -27.45
#